data_AF-F6GSP0-F1
#
_entry.id   AF-F6GSP0-F1
#
_cell.length_a   1.000
_cell.length_b   1.000
_cell.length_c   1.000
_cell.angle_alpha   90.00
_cell.angle_beta   90.00
_cell.angle_gamma   90.00
#
_symmetry.space_group_name_H-M   'P 1'
#
loop_
_entity.id
_entity.type
_entity.pdbx_description
1 polymer ?
#
loop_
_entity_poly.entity_id
_entity_poly.type
_entity_poly.pdbx_seq_one_letter_code
_entity_poly.pdbx_strand_id
1 'polypeptide(L)'
;MGRLSAKIDYEEIRIARILENQAKLASLGLNKTLADLRAVASSAKSVKSHVRKAPKIYYSGMPLRRSSRLTKASTTESPSGHDSLRRSNRLRGIPRDPISLPQGKTDCSVCHSSNGVLCRACLKVRYGEEMDEVRANKNWMCPHCIEEKGINPKWICNSSFCLKKRRMAPTGIAIFRAREMGYKSVAHLIMDELQQTQNRRR
;
A
#
# COMPACT_ATOMS: atom_id res chain seq x y z
N MET A 1 -24.74 -22.15 42.15
CA MET A 1 -23.43 -22.69 41.70
C MET A 1 -23.00 -21.93 40.46
N GLY A 2 -22.19 -20.88 40.63
CA GLY A 2 -21.77 -19.97 39.56
C GLY A 2 -20.87 -20.67 38.55
N ARG A 3 -21.16 -20.48 37.25
CA ARG A 3 -20.38 -21.04 36.15
C ARG A 3 -19.14 -20.17 35.98
N LEU A 4 -18.01 -20.62 36.54
CA LEU A 4 -16.70 -20.00 36.33
C LEU A 4 -16.35 -20.12 34.84
N SER A 5 -16.58 -19.05 34.07
CA SER A 5 -16.06 -18.95 32.71
C SER A 5 -14.55 -18.79 32.82
N ALA A 6 -13.81 -19.89 32.66
CA ALA A 6 -12.36 -19.82 32.52
C ALA A 6 -12.04 -18.83 31.40
N LYS A 7 -11.25 -17.80 31.71
CA LYS A 7 -10.69 -16.91 30.71
C LYS A 7 -9.70 -17.74 29.92
N ILE A 8 -10.15 -18.30 28.79
CA ILE A 8 -9.28 -18.99 27.86
C ILE A 8 -8.26 -17.94 27.40
N ASP A 9 -6.97 -18.21 27.63
CA ASP A 9 -5.91 -17.29 27.27
C ASP A 9 -5.90 -17.17 25.74
N TYR A 10 -5.98 -15.94 25.25
CA TYR A 10 -6.01 -15.64 23.82
C TYR A 10 -4.83 -16.28 23.08
N GLU A 11 -3.67 -16.36 23.75
CA GLU A 11 -2.49 -17.01 23.20
C GLU A 11 -2.67 -18.53 23.04
N GLU A 12 -3.42 -19.20 23.91
CA GLU A 12 -3.71 -20.63 23.77
C GLU A 12 -4.56 -20.91 22.52
N ILE A 13 -5.61 -20.10 22.30
CA ILE A 13 -6.47 -20.22 21.11
C ILE A 13 -5.65 -19.95 19.85
N ARG A 14 -4.77 -18.94 19.90
CA ARG A 14 -3.89 -18.58 18.79
C ARG A 14 -2.92 -19.72 18.46
N ILE A 15 -2.27 -20.31 19.46
CA ILE A 15 -1.35 -21.43 19.31
C ILE A 15 -2.09 -22.66 18.75
N ALA A 16 -3.25 -23.01 19.31
CA ALA A 16 -4.05 -24.13 18.83
C ALA A 16 -4.42 -23.97 17.35
N ARG A 17 -4.81 -22.76 16.93
CA ARG A 17 -5.16 -22.47 15.54
C ARG A 17 -3.94 -22.53 14.60
N ILE A 18 -2.76 -22.12 15.07
CA ILE A 18 -1.51 -22.25 14.31
C ILE A 18 -1.18 -23.74 14.10
N LEU A 19 -1.28 -24.56 15.15
CA LEU A 19 -1.02 -25.99 15.09
C LEU A 19 -1.98 -26.72 14.16
N GLU A 20 -3.27 -26.38 14.21
CA GLU A 20 -4.28 -26.93 13.29
C GLU A 20 -3.94 -26.63 11.82
N ASN A 21 -3.53 -25.40 11.53
CA ASN A 21 -3.11 -25.00 10.17
C ASN A 21 -1.82 -25.71 9.75
N GLN A 22 -0.86 -25.89 10.65
CA GLN A 22 0.36 -26.66 10.38
C GLN A 22 0.02 -28.13 10.06
N ALA A 23 -0.89 -28.75 10.80
CA ALA A 23 -1.35 -30.11 10.53
C ALA A 23 -2.06 -30.22 9.17
N LYS A 24 -2.89 -29.23 8.80
CA LYS A 24 -3.51 -29.15 7.46
C LYS A 24 -2.48 -29.02 6.34
N LEU A 25 -1.42 -28.22 6.54
CA LEU A 25 -0.34 -28.10 5.55
C LEU A 25 0.47 -29.40 5.44
N ALA A 26 0.64 -30.13 6.54
CA ALA A 26 1.33 -31.42 6.56
C ALA A 26 0.50 -32.53 5.88
N SER A 27 -0.81 -32.60 6.11
CA SER A 27 -1.69 -33.59 5.47
C SER A 27 -1.80 -33.38 3.96
N LEU A 28 -1.69 -32.12 3.50
CA LEU A 28 -1.62 -31.77 2.08
C LEU A 28 -0.21 -31.93 1.49
N GLY A 29 0.79 -32.34 2.29
CA GLY A 29 2.18 -32.52 1.84
C GLY A 29 2.91 -31.23 1.48
N LEU A 30 2.38 -30.07 1.85
CA LEU A 30 2.90 -28.74 1.47
C LEU A 30 4.03 -28.25 2.38
N ASN A 31 4.20 -28.84 3.56
CA ASN A 31 5.19 -28.44 4.56
C ASN A 31 6.66 -28.66 4.12
N LYS A 32 6.94 -29.61 3.22
CA LYS A 32 8.31 -29.91 2.75
C LYS A 32 8.74 -28.99 1.58
N THR A 33 7.78 -28.44 0.85
CA THR A 33 8.02 -27.69 -0.38
C THR A 33 8.83 -26.41 -0.20
N LEU A 34 8.74 -25.68 0.92
CA LEU A 34 9.47 -24.41 1.03
C LEU A 34 10.99 -24.59 1.20
N ALA A 35 11.43 -25.65 1.88
CA ALA A 35 12.84 -25.99 2.00
C ALA A 35 13.36 -26.60 0.69
N ASP A 36 12.57 -27.47 0.07
CA ASP A 36 12.89 -28.08 -1.23
C ASP A 36 12.94 -27.03 -2.36
N LEU A 37 12.01 -26.08 -2.39
CA LEU A 37 12.00 -24.95 -3.34
C LEU A 37 13.23 -24.05 -3.14
N ARG A 38 13.68 -23.84 -1.90
CA ARG A 38 14.93 -23.11 -1.61
C ARG A 38 16.18 -23.92 -1.98
N ALA A 39 16.18 -25.23 -1.77
CA ALA A 39 17.28 -26.11 -2.16
C ALA A 39 17.44 -26.18 -3.68
N VAL A 40 16.34 -26.27 -4.42
CA VAL A 40 16.32 -26.19 -5.89
C VAL A 40 16.82 -24.83 -6.38
N ALA A 41 16.38 -23.74 -5.75
CA ALA A 41 16.86 -22.38 -6.08
C ALA A 41 18.35 -22.15 -5.74
N SER A 42 18.87 -22.85 -4.72
CA SER A 42 20.27 -22.70 -4.26
C SER A 42 21.26 -23.61 -4.99
N SER A 43 20.80 -24.76 -5.52
CA SER A 43 21.62 -25.71 -6.28
C SER A 43 21.87 -25.26 -7.74
N ALA A 44 21.01 -24.38 -8.27
CA ALA A 44 21.23 -23.75 -9.56
C ALA A 44 22.37 -22.71 -9.51
N LYS A 45 23.63 -23.19 -9.50
CA LYS A 45 24.76 -22.35 -9.92
C LYS A 45 24.52 -21.96 -11.38
N SER A 46 23.98 -20.77 -11.60
CA SER A 46 24.01 -20.11 -12.89
C SER A 46 25.46 -20.11 -13.38
N VAL A 47 25.75 -20.82 -14.46
CA VAL A 47 26.93 -20.54 -15.28
C VAL A 47 26.91 -19.03 -15.54
N LYS A 48 28.01 -18.32 -15.23
CA LYS A 48 28.14 -16.89 -15.54
C LYS A 48 28.09 -16.76 -17.06
N SER A 49 26.89 -16.63 -17.63
CA SER A 49 26.74 -16.04 -18.94
C SER A 49 27.07 -14.56 -18.77
N HIS A 50 27.94 -14.05 -19.64
CA HIS A 50 28.29 -12.63 -19.71
C HIS A 50 27.02 -11.80 -19.56
N VAL A 51 26.93 -11.00 -18.49
CA VAL A 51 25.76 -10.15 -18.20
C VAL A 51 25.61 -9.18 -19.35
N ARG A 52 24.77 -9.51 -20.34
CA ARG A 52 24.31 -8.53 -21.33
C ARG A 52 23.41 -7.59 -20.55
N LYS A 53 23.86 -6.35 -20.36
CA LYS A 53 23.04 -5.26 -19.82
C LYS A 53 21.78 -5.19 -20.67
N ALA A 54 20.65 -5.62 -20.12
CA ALA A 54 19.35 -5.45 -20.77
C ALA A 54 19.10 -3.93 -20.91
N PRO A 55 18.82 -3.41 -22.11
CA PRO A 55 18.48 -2.00 -22.25
C PRO A 55 17.18 -1.72 -21.49
N LYS A 56 17.13 -0.61 -20.76
CA LYS A 56 15.90 -0.16 -20.10
C LYS A 56 14.84 0.08 -21.17
N ILE A 57 13.86 -0.81 -21.26
CA ILE A 57 12.70 -0.64 -22.15
C ILE A 57 11.88 0.55 -21.64
N TYR A 58 11.75 1.58 -22.47
CA TYR A 58 10.92 2.75 -22.22
C TYR A 58 9.44 2.36 -22.37
N TYR A 59 8.74 2.27 -21.25
CA TYR A 59 7.39 1.71 -21.16
C TYR A 59 6.28 2.61 -21.71
N SER A 60 6.58 3.84 -22.16
CA SER A 60 5.53 4.79 -22.57
C SER A 60 4.94 4.52 -23.97
N GLY A 61 5.49 3.58 -24.73
CA GLY A 61 5.06 3.27 -26.10
C GLY A 61 4.64 1.81 -26.34
N MET A 62 4.66 0.95 -25.32
CA MET A 62 4.18 -0.42 -25.49
C MET A 62 2.65 -0.48 -25.27
N PRO A 63 1.88 -1.14 -26.16
CA PRO A 63 0.46 -1.36 -25.90
C PRO A 63 0.30 -2.10 -24.57
N LEU A 64 -0.52 -1.56 -23.67
CA LEU A 64 -0.90 -2.30 -22.45
C LEU A 64 -1.47 -3.64 -22.92
N ARG A 65 -0.95 -4.73 -22.34
CA ARG A 65 -1.41 -6.11 -22.54
C ARG A 65 -2.85 -6.24 -22.01
N ARG A 66 -3.82 -5.65 -22.72
CA ARG A 66 -5.25 -5.84 -22.49
C ARG A 66 -5.55 -7.30 -22.82
N SER A 67 -6.15 -8.00 -21.88
CA SER A 67 -6.61 -9.37 -22.10
C SER A 67 -7.52 -9.43 -23.33
N SER A 68 -7.30 -10.40 -24.21
CA SER A 68 -8.18 -10.72 -25.34
C SER A 68 -9.55 -11.29 -24.92
N ARG A 69 -9.93 -11.21 -23.63
CA ARG A 69 -11.23 -11.67 -23.14
C ARG A 69 -12.43 -10.87 -23.66
N LEU A 70 -12.21 -9.73 -24.31
CA LEU A 70 -13.27 -8.90 -24.89
C LEU A 70 -13.33 -8.95 -26.42
N THR A 71 -12.51 -9.78 -27.09
CA THR A 71 -12.60 -9.96 -28.54
C THR A 71 -13.48 -11.16 -28.88
N LYS A 72 -14.78 -11.06 -28.56
CA LYS A 72 -15.85 -11.81 -29.24
C LYS A 72 -17.21 -11.34 -28.73
N ALA A 73 -17.92 -10.59 -29.58
CA ALA A 73 -19.32 -10.80 -29.96
C ALA A 73 -19.98 -9.46 -30.32
N SER A 74 -19.93 -9.13 -31.60
CA SER A 74 -20.98 -8.37 -32.27
C SER A 74 -21.57 -9.31 -33.32
N THR A 75 -22.74 -9.88 -33.02
CA THR A 75 -23.91 -10.03 -33.91
C THR A 75 -24.94 -10.99 -33.29
N THR A 76 -26.19 -10.56 -33.43
CA THR A 76 -27.50 -11.17 -33.22
C THR A 76 -27.60 -12.69 -33.39
N GLU A 77 -28.27 -13.35 -32.43
CA GLU A 77 -29.47 -14.22 -32.56
C GLU A 77 -29.62 -15.17 -31.34
N SER A 78 -30.84 -15.28 -30.80
CA SER A 78 -31.21 -16.26 -29.77
C SER A 78 -31.37 -17.65 -30.42
N PRO A 79 -30.94 -18.76 -29.79
CA PRO A 79 -31.93 -19.60 -29.11
C PRO A 79 -31.45 -20.36 -27.85
N SER A 80 -32.43 -20.61 -26.98
CA SER A 80 -32.60 -21.65 -25.96
C SER A 80 -31.45 -22.62 -25.64
N GLY A 81 -31.14 -22.76 -24.35
CA GLY A 81 -30.50 -23.98 -23.83
C GLY A 81 -29.58 -23.74 -22.63
N HIS A 82 -30.15 -23.91 -21.44
CA HIS A 82 -29.53 -24.20 -20.14
C HIS A 82 -28.01 -24.48 -20.13
N ASP A 83 -27.21 -23.55 -19.62
CA ASP A 83 -26.04 -23.91 -18.82
C ASP A 83 -25.74 -22.85 -17.74
N SER A 84 -25.80 -23.30 -16.49
CA SER A 84 -25.67 -22.48 -15.29
C SER A 84 -24.20 -22.20 -15.00
N LEU A 85 -23.54 -21.40 -15.84
CA LEU A 85 -22.15 -20.99 -15.63
C LEU A 85 -22.04 -19.91 -14.53
N ARG A 86 -21.99 -20.37 -13.29
CA ARG A 86 -21.08 -19.96 -12.19
C ARG A 86 -20.58 -18.50 -12.17
N ARG A 87 -21.41 -17.50 -12.48
CA ARG A 87 -21.11 -16.09 -12.20
C ARG A 87 -21.39 -15.87 -10.72
N SER A 88 -20.32 -15.82 -9.93
CA SER A 88 -20.42 -15.47 -8.51
C SER A 88 -21.25 -14.21 -8.32
N ASN A 89 -22.23 -14.25 -7.41
CA ASN A 89 -23.14 -13.17 -7.04
C ASN A 89 -22.46 -11.89 -6.48
N ARG A 90 -21.12 -11.78 -6.57
CA ARG A 90 -20.32 -10.63 -6.09
C ARG A 90 -20.56 -9.34 -6.87
N LEU A 91 -21.15 -9.43 -8.08
CA LEU A 91 -21.45 -8.26 -8.93
C LEU A 91 -22.93 -7.88 -8.93
N ARG A 92 -23.78 -8.54 -8.13
CA ARG A 92 -25.10 -7.97 -7.86
C ARG A 92 -24.86 -6.70 -7.06
N GLY A 93 -25.17 -5.56 -7.67
CA GLY A 93 -24.96 -4.24 -7.10
C GLY A 93 -25.40 -4.22 -5.65
N ILE A 94 -24.42 -4.11 -4.75
CA ILE A 94 -24.68 -3.72 -3.38
C ILE A 94 -25.31 -2.33 -3.50
N PRO A 95 -26.47 -2.06 -2.88
CA PRO A 95 -26.99 -0.70 -2.76
C PRO A 95 -25.83 0.20 -2.33
N ARG A 96 -25.61 1.29 -3.06
CA ARG A 96 -24.64 2.31 -2.64
C ARG A 96 -25.23 3.02 -1.43
N ASP A 97 -25.18 2.37 -0.28
CA ASP A 97 -25.21 3.07 0.99
C ASP A 97 -24.10 4.13 0.91
N PRO A 98 -24.37 5.39 1.35
CA PRO A 98 -23.36 6.45 1.28
C PRO A 98 -22.11 5.94 1.98
N ILE A 99 -21.04 5.80 1.20
CA ILE A 99 -19.78 5.18 1.61
C ILE A 99 -19.39 5.79 2.96
N SER A 100 -19.59 5.04 4.04
CA SER A 100 -19.02 5.42 5.32
C SER A 100 -17.51 5.44 5.10
N LEU A 101 -16.93 6.65 5.13
CA LEU A 101 -15.49 6.87 4.95
C LEU A 101 -14.73 5.81 5.75
N PRO A 102 -13.71 5.13 5.18
CA PRO A 102 -13.00 4.06 5.87
C PRO A 102 -12.56 4.56 7.24
N GLN A 103 -13.14 3.98 8.30
CA GLN A 103 -12.95 4.45 9.66
C GLN A 103 -11.44 4.40 9.96
N GLY A 104 -10.80 5.58 10.06
CA GLY A 104 -9.37 5.71 10.38
C GLY A 104 -8.43 6.23 9.27
N LYS A 105 -8.95 6.85 8.20
CA LYS A 105 -8.12 7.61 7.24
C LYS A 105 -8.49 9.10 7.23
N THR A 106 -7.54 9.94 6.81
CA THR A 106 -7.81 11.34 6.51
C THR A 106 -8.64 11.46 5.23
N ASP A 107 -9.38 12.56 5.12
CA ASP A 107 -9.93 13.05 3.86
C ASP A 107 -9.63 14.55 3.75
N CYS A 108 -9.20 14.98 2.57
CA CYS A 108 -8.80 16.37 2.34
C CYS A 108 -9.99 17.21 1.92
N SER A 109 -10.21 18.34 2.60
CA SER A 109 -11.32 19.27 2.32
C SER A 109 -11.29 19.94 0.94
N VAL A 110 -10.16 19.83 0.21
CA VAL A 110 -9.95 20.52 -1.07
C VAL A 110 -9.99 19.56 -2.24
N CYS A 111 -9.18 18.50 -2.20
CA CYS A 111 -9.01 17.64 -3.37
C CYS A 111 -9.86 16.37 -3.34
N HIS A 112 -10.30 15.92 -2.16
CA HIS A 112 -11.00 14.63 -1.95
C HIS A 112 -10.40 13.46 -2.75
N SER A 113 -9.09 13.51 -3.02
CA SER A 113 -8.39 12.58 -3.90
C SER A 113 -7.57 11.59 -3.10
N SER A 114 -7.03 10.57 -3.77
CA SER A 114 -6.12 9.59 -3.14
C SER A 114 -4.91 10.25 -2.46
N ASN A 115 -4.49 11.44 -2.90
CA ASN A 115 -3.38 12.18 -2.27
C ASN A 115 -3.75 12.73 -0.89
N GLY A 116 -5.04 12.97 -0.65
CA GLY A 116 -5.58 13.43 0.63
C GLY A 116 -5.92 12.32 1.62
N VAL A 117 -5.75 11.05 1.23
CA VAL A 117 -6.12 9.89 2.03
C VAL A 117 -4.88 9.23 2.64
N LEU A 118 -4.63 9.53 3.91
CA LEU A 118 -3.51 9.05 4.70
C LEU A 118 -4.04 8.19 5.86
N CYS A 119 -3.37 7.08 6.15
CA CYS A 119 -3.63 6.35 7.40
C CYS A 119 -2.93 7.04 8.58
N ARG A 120 -3.39 6.76 9.81
CA ARG A 120 -2.80 7.28 11.06
C ARG A 120 -1.26 7.17 11.11
N ALA A 121 -0.71 6.01 10.78
CA ALA A 121 0.74 5.79 10.80
C ALA A 121 1.48 6.65 9.76
N CYS A 122 0.96 6.73 8.53
CA CYS A 122 1.55 7.57 7.49
C CYS A 122 1.51 9.04 7.87
N LEU A 123 0.37 9.54 8.37
CA LEU A 123 0.21 10.92 8.78
C LEU A 123 1.23 11.30 9.87
N LYS A 124 1.32 10.49 10.93
CA LYS A 124 2.24 10.69 12.04
C LYS A 124 3.71 10.61 11.62
N VAL A 125 4.10 9.54 10.92
CA VAL A 125 5.50 9.32 10.57
C VAL A 125 5.99 10.29 9.49
N ARG A 126 5.15 10.59 8.50
CA ARG A 126 5.54 11.44 7.38
C ARG A 126 5.45 12.92 7.74
N TYR A 127 4.35 13.35 8.34
CA TYR A 127 4.08 14.76 8.54
C TYR A 127 4.16 15.17 10.01
N GLY A 128 3.94 14.25 10.94
CA GLY A 128 4.01 14.54 12.38
C GLY A 128 2.69 15.04 12.96
N GLU A 129 1.58 14.89 12.21
CA GLU A 129 0.24 15.27 12.63
C GLU A 129 -0.48 14.08 13.28
N GLU A 130 -1.31 14.36 14.28
CA GLU A 130 -2.14 13.35 14.92
C GLU A 130 -3.50 13.23 14.23
N MET A 131 -3.95 11.98 14.08
CA MET A 131 -5.16 11.67 13.31
C MET A 131 -6.42 12.27 13.95
N ASP A 132 -6.46 12.35 15.28
CA ASP A 132 -7.63 12.86 15.99
C ASP A 132 -7.80 14.37 15.80
N GLU A 133 -6.69 15.11 15.82
CA GLU A 133 -6.65 16.56 15.53
C GLU A 133 -7.06 16.84 14.08
N VAL A 134 -6.51 16.08 13.14
CA VAL A 134 -6.83 16.23 11.73
C VAL A 134 -8.30 15.94 11.44
N ARG A 135 -8.92 14.97 12.13
CA ARG A 135 -10.34 14.67 11.97
C ARG A 135 -11.27 15.67 12.65
N ALA A 136 -10.84 16.25 13.78
CA ALA A 136 -11.57 17.35 14.40
C ALA A 136 -11.61 18.57 13.44
N ASN A 137 -10.55 18.76 12.66
CA ASN A 137 -10.42 19.85 11.69
C ASN A 137 -11.10 19.52 10.36
N LYS A 138 -12.38 19.92 10.20
CA LYS A 138 -13.13 19.77 8.93
C LYS A 138 -12.49 20.48 7.74
N ASN A 139 -11.71 21.52 7.99
CA ASN A 139 -11.00 22.30 6.96
C ASN A 139 -9.57 21.78 6.71
N TRP A 140 -9.20 20.61 7.23
CA TRP A 140 -7.85 20.08 7.04
C TRP A 140 -7.54 19.89 5.55
N MET A 141 -6.38 20.41 5.15
CA MET A 141 -5.87 20.30 3.80
C MET A 141 -4.69 19.36 3.78
N CYS A 142 -4.65 18.46 2.80
CA CYS A 142 -3.55 17.54 2.72
C CYS A 142 -2.25 18.25 2.34
N PRO A 143 -1.09 17.68 2.71
CA PRO A 143 0.23 18.23 2.38
C PRO A 143 0.46 18.50 0.89
N HIS A 144 -0.21 17.77 0.01
CA HIS A 144 -0.17 18.03 -1.44
C HIS A 144 -0.84 19.36 -1.79
N CYS A 145 -2.05 19.61 -1.28
CA CYS A 145 -2.79 20.84 -1.57
C CYS A 145 -2.17 22.06 -0.89
N ILE A 146 -1.62 21.91 0.31
CA ILE A 146 -0.91 23.00 1.00
C ILE A 146 0.27 23.48 0.16
N GLU A 147 1.04 22.54 -0.40
CA GLU A 147 2.17 22.83 -1.26
C GLU A 147 1.74 23.43 -2.61
N GLU A 148 0.72 22.88 -3.26
CA GLU A 148 0.21 23.40 -4.54
C GLU A 148 -0.34 24.82 -4.42
N LYS A 149 -1.00 25.14 -3.30
CA LYS A 149 -1.50 26.49 -3.02
C LYS A 149 -0.41 27.45 -2.54
N GLY A 150 0.78 26.94 -2.22
CA GLY A 150 1.90 27.76 -1.72
C GLY A 150 1.63 28.41 -0.36
N ILE A 151 0.68 27.88 0.43
CA ILE A 151 0.28 28.47 1.72
C ILE A 151 1.47 28.49 2.69
N ASN A 152 2.24 27.39 2.69
CA ASN A 152 3.44 27.25 3.50
C ASN A 152 4.64 26.98 2.58
N PRO A 153 5.50 27.98 2.32
CA PRO A 153 6.63 27.83 1.39
C PRO A 153 7.67 26.83 1.89
N LYS A 154 7.69 26.56 3.20
CA LYS A 154 8.56 25.57 3.83
C LYS A 154 7.97 24.17 3.80
N TRP A 155 6.66 24.03 3.58
CA TRP A 155 5.99 22.74 3.65
C TRP A 155 6.01 22.04 2.31
N ILE A 156 6.53 20.82 2.29
CA ILE A 156 6.63 20.04 1.07
C ILE A 156 5.87 18.72 1.16
N CYS A 157 5.23 18.31 0.06
CA CYS A 157 4.61 17.00 0.00
C CYS A 157 5.70 15.91 -0.10
N ASN A 158 5.83 15.11 0.96
CA ASN A 158 6.80 14.03 1.03
C ASN A 158 6.27 12.67 0.53
N SER A 159 5.20 12.67 -0.27
CA SER A 159 4.73 11.44 -0.92
C SER A 159 5.85 10.86 -1.78
N SER A 160 5.90 9.54 -1.92
CA SER A 160 6.92 8.87 -2.75
C SER A 160 6.92 9.39 -4.19
N PHE A 161 5.74 9.77 -4.70
CA PHE A 161 5.60 10.37 -6.03
C PHE A 161 6.21 11.78 -6.09
N CYS A 162 5.89 12.65 -5.15
CA CYS A 162 6.42 14.02 -5.10
C CYS A 162 7.94 14.05 -4.89
N LEU A 163 8.47 13.23 -3.98
CA LEU A 163 9.92 13.15 -3.75
C LEU A 163 10.67 12.62 -4.96
N LYS A 164 10.12 11.61 -5.66
CA LYS A 164 10.72 11.09 -6.90
C LYS A 164 10.76 12.17 -8.00
N LYS A 165 9.71 12.98 -8.13
CA LYS A 165 9.68 14.12 -9.08
C LYS A 165 10.79 15.14 -8.79
N ARG A 166 11.18 15.28 -7.51
CA ARG A 166 12.26 16.18 -7.03
C ARG A 166 13.64 15.54 -6.96
N ARG A 167 13.77 14.27 -7.37
CA ARG A 167 15.02 13.49 -7.24
C ARG A 167 15.54 13.40 -5.80
N MET A 168 14.63 13.41 -4.83
CA MET A 168 14.95 13.21 -3.41
C MET A 168 14.77 11.73 -3.02
N ALA A 169 15.42 11.32 -1.92
CA ALA A 169 15.28 9.96 -1.40
C ALA A 169 13.81 9.66 -1.04
N PRO A 170 13.31 8.44 -1.33
CA PRO A 170 11.94 8.08 -1.02
C PRO A 170 11.70 8.03 0.49
N THR A 171 10.47 8.33 0.90
CA THR A 171 10.07 8.47 2.30
C THR A 171 10.45 7.27 3.16
N GLY A 172 10.35 6.04 2.64
CA GLY A 172 10.61 4.82 3.40
C GLY A 172 11.99 4.77 4.05
N ILE A 173 13.03 5.18 3.31
CA ILE A 173 14.42 5.20 3.80
C ILE A 173 14.61 6.39 4.76
N ALA A 174 14.00 7.54 4.43
CA ALA A 174 14.10 8.76 5.23
C ALA A 174 13.47 8.62 6.63
N ILE A 175 12.56 7.67 6.87
CA ILE A 175 11.94 7.44 8.19
C ILE A 175 12.99 7.04 9.23
N PHE A 176 13.87 6.11 8.89
CA PHE A 176 14.89 5.63 9.82
C PHE A 176 15.88 6.73 10.14
N ARG A 177 16.36 7.44 9.10
CA ARG A 177 17.25 8.58 9.24
C ARG A 177 16.64 9.71 10.09
N ALA A 178 15.36 10.03 9.87
CA ALA A 178 14.68 11.06 10.65
C ALA A 178 14.63 10.69 12.15
N ARG A 179 14.35 9.41 12.47
CA ARG A 179 14.32 8.94 13.85
C ARG A 179 15.70 8.92 14.50
N GLU A 180 16.72 8.43 13.79
CA GLU A 180 18.10 8.39 14.26
C GLU A 180 18.63 9.78 14.61
N MET A 181 18.27 10.79 13.81
CA MET A 181 18.66 12.17 14.04
C MET A 181 17.68 12.94 14.97
N GLY A 182 16.70 12.27 15.57
CA GLY A 182 15.80 12.85 16.57
C GLY A 182 14.68 13.75 16.02
N TYR A 183 14.39 13.70 14.73
CA TYR A 183 13.29 14.49 14.13
C TYR A 183 11.92 13.89 14.46
N LYS A 184 10.94 14.77 14.68
CA LYS A 184 9.53 14.41 14.96
C LYS A 184 8.88 13.66 13.79
N SER A 185 9.20 14.04 12.56
CA SER A 185 8.67 13.40 11.35
C SER A 185 9.62 13.59 10.16
N VAL A 186 9.39 12.83 9.08
CA VAL A 186 10.19 12.95 7.86
C VAL A 186 10.07 14.34 7.22
N ALA A 187 8.91 15.00 7.34
CA ALA A 187 8.74 16.37 6.85
C ALA A 187 9.72 17.32 7.54
N HIS A 188 9.89 17.24 8.86
CA HIS A 188 10.83 18.11 9.61
C HIS A 188 12.28 17.92 9.13
N LEU A 189 12.68 16.66 8.92
CA LEU A 189 14.00 16.37 8.36
C LEU A 189 14.20 17.06 7.01
N ILE A 190 13.25 16.86 6.08
CA ILE A 190 13.42 17.39 4.73
C ILE A 190 13.37 18.92 4.72
N MET A 191 12.54 19.54 5.56
CA MET A 191 12.51 21.00 5.71
C MET A 191 13.88 21.55 6.14
N ASP A 192 14.53 20.90 7.10
CA ASP A 192 15.84 21.34 7.57
C ASP A 192 16.94 21.14 6.51
N GLU A 193 16.95 19.99 5.81
CA GLU A 193 17.86 19.74 4.68
C GLU A 193 17.73 20.79 3.56
N LEU A 194 16.50 21.20 3.24
CA LEU A 194 16.23 22.25 2.24
C LEU A 194 16.72 23.62 2.72
N GLN A 195 16.49 23.96 3.99
CA GLN A 195 16.93 25.23 4.57
C GLN A 195 18.46 25.32 4.62
N GLN A 196 19.13 24.24 5.05
CA GLN A 196 20.59 24.15 5.02
C GLN A 196 21.14 24.32 3.60
N THR A 197 20.51 23.67 2.61
CA THR A 197 20.93 23.79 1.20
C THR A 197 20.77 25.22 0.68
N GLN A 198 19.69 25.92 1.04
CA GLN A 198 19.49 27.32 0.67
C GLN A 198 20.53 28.23 1.32
N ASN A 199 20.83 28.01 2.60
CA ASN A 199 21.84 28.79 3.32
C ASN A 199 23.25 28.58 2.76
N ARG A 200 23.60 27.37 2.30
CA ARG A 200 24.91 27.09 1.68
C ARG A 200 25.08 27.68 0.28
N ARG A 201 23.97 28.07 -0.38
CA ARG A 201 23.96 28.68 -1.72
C ARG A 201 23.94 30.21 -1.68
N ARG A 202 23.68 30.79 -0.52
CA ARG A 202 23.81 32.23 -0.26
C ARG A 202 25.23 32.52 0.19
#